data_AF-A0A9P1FZE8-F1
#
_entry.id   AF-A0A9P1FZE8-F1
#
_cell.length_a   1.000
_cell.length_b   1.000
_cell.length_c   1.000
_cell.angle_alpha   90.00
_cell.angle_beta   90.00
_cell.angle_gamma   90.00
#
_symmetry.space_group_name_H-M   'P 1'
#
loop_
_entity.id
_entity.type
_entity.pdbx_description
1 polymer ?
#
loop_
_entity_poly.entity_id
_entity_poly.type
_entity_poly.pdbx_seq_one_letter_code
_entity_poly.pdbx_strand_id
1 'polypeptide(L)'
;MSEALAVDATPQSPGSPSRSSPQLVMEDLPDLTDRIMSMGLYEEYQKFREGNLIWRGGGHHGARGEPTAQALDRSPERQHRSFLQSFYPSFDTWHWRRTASYWIAISFLEGSLLFLFGSAFGFAADSGWRISVDHHVNLRLNKALSVWPSLFGGVFFCFGAYLMCLESMNVMRGRDSWKTNLFNVPSVLAYLDECNEQNPEVTRTPYLASMSYFVGTLIFPVALVANLWTHLSPANNLLFATIPNTVGGVAFIAGGFLECVENQVFMTAASEGSGIPKCAAAMNFIGGILFTIGGLVLFFPDMAAESNLCYTVGSLLYTVASSLSVILWKDEQFGLAYLAALNHISGQERSRSFLAGSQQSGAFSVRGIVFIHIYCAVSVIAVMNFCLALNHFLSSPNLFTMTRAGNEFLPFVLLHLVLLMHSAVVKTPKTQPFHALVISLRCITVVIMLLAIGTFLAGLMHPPPPPLLERHSLRWHFRARPLII
;
A
#
# COMPACT_ATOMS: atom_id res chain seq x y z
N MET A 1 50.21 -5.88 -26.92
CA MET A 1 50.93 -6.80 -26.01
C MET A 1 49.95 -7.88 -25.62
N SER A 2 50.12 -9.05 -26.22
CA SER A 2 49.23 -10.21 -26.16
C SER A 2 50.06 -11.34 -25.58
N GLU A 3 49.75 -11.78 -24.37
CA GLU A 3 50.45 -12.87 -23.69
C GLU A 3 49.55 -14.11 -23.70
N ALA A 4 49.93 -15.06 -24.56
CA ALA A 4 49.30 -16.36 -24.70
C ALA A 4 49.92 -17.31 -23.67
N LEU A 5 49.10 -17.86 -22.77
CA LEU A 5 49.49 -18.93 -21.87
C LEU A 5 49.36 -20.28 -22.58
N ALA A 6 50.51 -20.88 -22.88
CA ALA A 6 50.63 -22.26 -23.32
C ALA A 6 50.42 -23.20 -22.13
N VAL A 7 49.46 -24.13 -22.27
CA VAL A 7 49.20 -25.20 -21.30
C VAL A 7 49.96 -26.44 -21.75
N ASP A 8 50.88 -26.87 -20.91
CA ASP A 8 51.77 -28.01 -21.08
C ASP A 8 51.00 -29.33 -20.93
N ALA A 9 51.14 -30.22 -21.91
CA ALA A 9 50.49 -31.54 -21.93
C ALA A 9 51.35 -32.56 -21.20
N THR A 10 50.92 -32.98 -20.01
CA THR A 10 51.55 -34.09 -19.27
C THR A 10 51.07 -35.45 -19.80
N PRO A 11 51.96 -36.45 -19.93
CA PRO A 11 51.61 -37.77 -20.47
C PRO A 11 50.81 -38.62 -19.47
N GLN A 12 49.80 -39.31 -19.99
CA GLN A 12 48.91 -40.20 -19.25
C GLN A 12 49.67 -41.44 -18.72
N SER A 13 49.51 -41.69 -17.42
CA SER A 13 49.94 -42.92 -16.73
C SER A 13 48.97 -44.07 -17.03
N PRO A 14 49.47 -45.31 -17.25
CA PRO A 14 48.62 -46.46 -17.56
C PRO A 14 47.99 -47.07 -16.28
N GLY A 15 46.67 -47.28 -16.36
CA GLY A 15 45.96 -48.42 -15.78
C GLY A 15 45.94 -48.58 -14.26
N SER A 16 45.01 -47.90 -13.58
CA SER A 16 44.57 -48.30 -12.24
C SER A 16 43.54 -49.44 -12.34
N PRO A 17 43.70 -50.56 -11.62
CA PRO A 17 42.72 -51.64 -11.62
C PRO A 17 41.39 -51.18 -11.01
N SER A 18 40.29 -51.44 -11.72
CA SER A 18 38.93 -51.15 -11.28
C SER A 18 38.62 -51.87 -9.97
N ARG A 19 38.57 -51.12 -8.86
CA ARG A 19 37.97 -51.60 -7.61
C ARG A 19 36.46 -51.74 -7.85
N SER A 20 35.99 -52.98 -7.99
CA SER A 20 34.58 -53.33 -7.87
C SER A 20 34.07 -52.84 -6.52
N SER A 21 33.16 -51.87 -6.53
CA SER A 21 32.45 -51.45 -5.33
C SER A 21 31.68 -52.66 -4.77
N PRO A 22 31.77 -52.95 -3.46
CA PRO A 22 31.00 -54.02 -2.86
C PRO A 22 29.51 -53.77 -3.13
N GLN A 23 28.84 -54.77 -3.71
CA GLN A 23 27.40 -54.77 -3.89
C GLN A 23 26.76 -54.66 -2.50
N LEU A 24 26.28 -53.46 -2.16
CA LEU A 24 25.39 -53.25 -1.03
C LEU A 24 24.16 -54.10 -1.28
N VAL A 25 24.01 -55.18 -0.52
CA VAL A 25 22.76 -55.93 -0.41
C VAL A 25 21.75 -54.95 0.17
N MET A 26 20.90 -54.38 -0.70
CA MET A 26 19.77 -53.59 -0.24
C MET A 26 18.80 -54.57 0.42
N GLU A 27 18.72 -54.57 1.74
CA GLU A 27 17.61 -55.19 2.46
C GLU A 27 16.30 -54.62 1.91
N ASP A 28 15.38 -55.51 1.56
CA ASP A 28 14.06 -55.14 1.07
C ASP A 28 13.36 -54.24 2.10
N LEU A 29 12.85 -53.09 1.63
CA LEU A 29 12.13 -52.17 2.49
C LEU A 29 10.87 -52.87 3.03
N PRO A 30 10.54 -52.70 4.33
CA PRO A 30 9.38 -53.32 4.94
C PRO A 30 8.08 -52.85 4.27
N ASP A 31 7.13 -53.77 4.06
CA ASP A 31 5.79 -53.45 3.55
C ASP A 31 4.98 -52.71 4.62
N LEU A 32 4.53 -51.49 4.29
CA LEU A 32 3.78 -50.61 5.18
C LEU A 32 2.27 -50.60 4.87
N THR A 33 1.79 -51.47 3.99
CA THR A 33 0.41 -51.47 3.48
C THR A 33 -0.63 -51.56 4.60
N ASP A 34 -0.47 -52.48 5.55
CA ASP A 34 -1.41 -52.66 6.68
C ASP A 34 -1.48 -51.42 7.59
N ARG A 35 -0.35 -50.73 7.75
CA ARG A 35 -0.27 -49.50 8.53
C ARG A 35 -0.99 -48.35 7.84
N ILE A 36 -0.89 -48.27 6.51
CA ILE A 36 -1.61 -47.25 5.71
C ILE A 36 -3.11 -47.53 5.73
N MET A 37 -3.53 -48.80 5.63
CA MET A 37 -4.93 -49.21 5.72
C MET A 37 -5.54 -48.88 7.09
N SER A 38 -4.85 -49.20 8.19
CA SER A 38 -5.34 -48.92 9.54
C SER A 38 -5.47 -47.42 9.86
N MET A 39 -4.74 -46.55 9.14
CA MET A 39 -4.90 -45.09 9.24
C MET A 39 -6.00 -44.53 8.34
N GLY A 40 -6.69 -45.36 7.53
CA GLY A 40 -7.70 -44.90 6.58
C GLY A 40 -7.16 -44.09 5.39
N LEU A 41 -5.85 -44.15 5.13
CA LEU A 41 -5.17 -43.36 4.09
C LEU A 41 -4.97 -44.13 2.77
N TYR A 42 -5.49 -45.35 2.68
CA TYR A 42 -5.20 -46.26 1.57
C TYR A 42 -5.69 -45.72 0.22
N GLU A 43 -6.84 -45.08 0.17
CA GLU A 43 -7.35 -44.46 -1.07
C GLU A 43 -6.50 -43.28 -1.55
N GLU A 44 -6.03 -42.42 -0.64
CA GLU A 44 -5.14 -41.30 -0.99
C GLU A 44 -3.78 -41.80 -1.46
N TYR A 45 -3.26 -42.85 -0.81
CA TYR A 45 -2.02 -43.50 -1.25
C TYR A 45 -2.15 -44.11 -2.65
N GLN A 46 -3.26 -44.79 -2.96
CA GLN A 46 -3.49 -45.33 -4.30
C GLN A 46 -3.55 -44.22 -5.36
N LYS A 47 -4.29 -43.13 -5.09
CA LYS A 47 -4.35 -41.96 -5.99
C LYS A 47 -2.98 -41.31 -6.21
N PHE A 48 -2.20 -41.15 -5.14
CA PHE A 48 -0.83 -40.64 -5.22
C PHE A 48 0.08 -41.58 -6.01
N ARG A 49 0.01 -42.89 -5.75
CA ARG A 49 0.79 -43.92 -6.44
C ARG A 49 0.46 -43.96 -7.93
N GLU A 50 -0.81 -43.94 -8.29
CA GLU A 50 -1.26 -43.85 -9.69
C GLU A 50 -0.76 -42.56 -10.35
N GLY A 51 -0.89 -41.41 -9.68
CA GLY A 51 -0.34 -40.15 -10.16
C GLY A 51 1.18 -40.20 -10.36
N ASN A 52 1.91 -40.81 -9.43
CA ASN A 52 3.37 -40.98 -9.50
C ASN A 52 3.78 -41.97 -10.60
N LEU A 53 3.02 -43.04 -10.81
CA LEU A 53 3.24 -43.99 -11.91
C LEU A 53 2.96 -43.36 -13.26
N ILE A 54 1.89 -42.56 -13.40
CA ILE A 54 1.57 -41.79 -14.60
C ILE A 54 2.68 -40.76 -14.87
N TRP A 55 3.14 -40.07 -13.82
CA TRP A 55 4.25 -39.11 -13.87
C TRP A 55 5.56 -39.80 -14.30
N ARG A 56 5.90 -40.95 -13.71
CA ARG A 56 7.07 -41.79 -14.09
C ARG A 56 6.96 -42.39 -15.48
N GLY A 57 5.75 -42.69 -15.94
CA GLY A 57 5.47 -43.20 -17.28
C GLY A 57 5.53 -42.14 -18.39
N GLY A 58 5.82 -40.88 -18.07
CA GLY A 58 5.88 -39.81 -19.07
C GLY A 58 4.50 -39.32 -19.51
N GLY A 59 3.44 -39.62 -18.75
CA GLY A 59 2.16 -38.91 -18.86
C GLY A 59 2.32 -37.42 -18.58
N HIS A 60 1.33 -36.62 -18.94
CA HIS A 60 1.49 -35.35 -19.63
C HIS A 60 2.62 -34.34 -19.25
N HIS A 61 3.27 -34.34 -18.08
CA HIS A 61 4.45 -33.47 -17.83
C HIS A 61 5.61 -34.08 -16.96
N GLY A 62 5.64 -35.42 -16.76
CA GLY A 62 6.86 -36.28 -16.65
C GLY A 62 7.75 -36.38 -15.38
N ALA A 63 8.39 -37.56 -15.19
CA ALA A 63 9.60 -37.82 -14.36
C ALA A 63 10.92 -37.90 -15.14
N ARG A 64 10.85 -37.72 -16.46
CA ARG A 64 12.01 -37.63 -17.37
C ARG A 64 11.93 -36.42 -18.32
N GLY A 65 11.02 -35.51 -18.02
CA GLY A 65 10.74 -34.29 -18.79
C GLY A 65 10.01 -33.26 -17.96
N GLU A 66 10.13 -33.33 -16.63
CA GLU A 66 9.65 -32.28 -15.76
C GLU A 66 10.41 -31.02 -16.15
N PRO A 67 9.73 -29.99 -16.67
CA PRO A 67 10.44 -28.80 -17.04
C PRO A 67 10.88 -28.14 -15.75
N THR A 68 12.14 -28.34 -15.38
CA THR A 68 12.84 -27.40 -14.50
C THR A 68 12.59 -26.00 -15.06
N ALA A 69 12.48 -24.98 -14.20
CA ALA A 69 12.34 -23.60 -14.65
C ALA A 69 13.33 -23.26 -15.79
N GLN A 70 14.54 -23.84 -15.71
CA GLN A 70 15.58 -23.80 -16.75
C GLN A 70 15.26 -24.53 -18.07
N ALA A 71 14.57 -25.68 -18.06
CA ALA A 71 14.17 -26.39 -19.27
C ALA A 71 12.98 -25.71 -19.96
N LEU A 72 12.05 -25.16 -19.15
CA LEU A 72 11.01 -24.27 -19.64
C LEU A 72 11.62 -23.02 -20.27
N ASP A 73 12.72 -22.46 -19.76
CA ASP A 73 13.38 -21.27 -20.34
C ASP A 73 13.99 -21.50 -21.74
N ARG A 74 14.19 -22.76 -22.17
CA ARG A 74 14.91 -23.09 -23.41
C ARG A 74 14.02 -23.51 -24.59
N SER A 75 12.70 -23.64 -24.44
CA SER A 75 11.87 -24.11 -25.56
C SER A 75 11.58 -22.97 -26.57
N PRO A 76 11.69 -23.23 -27.89
CA PRO A 76 11.40 -22.23 -28.93
C PRO A 76 9.91 -21.83 -28.98
N GLU A 77 9.00 -22.68 -28.51
CA GLU A 77 7.58 -22.32 -28.32
C GLU A 77 7.40 -21.25 -27.23
N ARG A 78 8.33 -21.12 -26.28
CA ARG A 78 8.30 -20.06 -25.27
C ARG A 78 8.81 -18.71 -25.82
N GLN A 79 9.67 -18.71 -26.84
CA GLN A 79 10.04 -17.48 -27.56
C GLN A 79 8.82 -16.81 -28.24
N HIS A 80 7.78 -17.58 -28.58
CA HIS A 80 6.52 -17.06 -29.10
C HIS A 80 5.46 -16.73 -28.02
N ARG A 81 5.69 -17.10 -26.75
CA ARG A 81 4.87 -16.65 -25.59
C ARG A 81 5.38 -15.32 -25.01
N SER A 82 5.95 -14.48 -25.87
CA SER A 82 6.73 -13.28 -25.54
C SER A 82 6.01 -12.24 -24.68
N PHE A 83 4.69 -12.12 -24.81
CA PHE A 83 3.94 -11.05 -24.16
C PHE A 83 3.77 -11.21 -22.64
N LEU A 84 3.41 -12.39 -22.15
CA LEU A 84 3.25 -12.61 -20.70
C LEU A 84 4.61 -12.68 -19.99
N GLN A 85 5.62 -13.24 -20.65
CA GLN A 85 6.99 -13.26 -20.14
C GLN A 85 7.63 -11.87 -20.13
N SER A 86 7.27 -10.96 -21.05
CA SER A 86 7.78 -9.59 -20.99
C SER A 86 7.27 -8.82 -19.77
N PHE A 87 6.06 -9.13 -19.29
CA PHE A 87 5.51 -8.50 -18.09
C PHE A 87 5.85 -9.21 -16.79
N TYR A 88 5.85 -10.54 -16.75
CA TYR A 88 6.19 -11.31 -15.54
C TYR A 88 7.33 -12.28 -15.83
N PRO A 89 8.54 -11.77 -16.11
CA PRO A 89 9.67 -12.61 -16.50
C PRO A 89 10.10 -13.57 -15.38
N SER A 90 9.86 -13.19 -14.12
CA SER A 90 10.17 -14.01 -12.95
C SER A 90 9.08 -13.95 -11.88
N PHE A 91 8.98 -15.01 -11.09
CA PHE A 91 8.13 -15.07 -9.90
C PHE A 91 8.40 -13.90 -8.95
N ASP A 92 9.67 -13.50 -8.83
CA ASP A 92 10.07 -12.35 -8.01
C ASP A 92 9.47 -11.03 -8.50
N THR A 93 9.44 -10.82 -9.82
CA THR A 93 8.87 -9.60 -10.42
C THR A 93 7.37 -9.53 -10.16
N TRP A 94 6.68 -10.66 -10.35
CA TRP A 94 5.25 -10.78 -10.03
C TRP A 94 4.99 -10.53 -8.54
N HIS A 95 5.76 -11.18 -7.66
CA HIS A 95 5.61 -11.04 -6.21
C HIS A 95 5.84 -9.61 -5.74
N TRP A 96 6.85 -8.93 -6.30
CA TRP A 96 7.11 -7.54 -5.99
C TRP A 96 5.97 -6.63 -6.43
N ARG A 97 5.50 -6.73 -7.68
CA ARG A 97 4.38 -5.88 -8.17
C ARG A 97 3.17 -6.06 -7.30
N ARG A 98 2.77 -7.31 -7.09
CA ARG A 98 1.68 -7.66 -6.17
C ARG A 98 1.82 -6.99 -4.80
N THR A 99 3.02 -7.00 -4.23
CA THR A 99 3.31 -6.40 -2.94
C THR A 99 3.29 -4.86 -3.02
N ALA A 100 3.83 -4.28 -4.08
CA ALA A 100 3.83 -2.84 -4.34
C ALA A 100 2.40 -2.32 -4.51
N SER A 101 1.59 -2.92 -5.39
CA SER A 101 0.19 -2.51 -5.60
C SER A 101 -0.65 -2.68 -4.33
N TYR A 102 -0.38 -3.71 -3.51
CA TYR A 102 -1.00 -3.83 -2.19
C TYR A 102 -0.70 -2.61 -1.33
N TRP A 103 0.57 -2.27 -1.16
CA TRP A 103 0.97 -1.16 -0.30
C TRP A 103 0.57 0.21 -0.87
N ILE A 104 0.51 0.38 -2.19
CA ILE A 104 -0.07 1.57 -2.83
C ILE A 104 -1.54 1.72 -2.40
N ALA A 105 -2.35 0.66 -2.55
CA ALA A 105 -3.76 0.69 -2.18
C ALA A 105 -3.99 0.91 -0.68
N ILE A 106 -3.22 0.23 0.19
CA ILE A 106 -3.31 0.38 1.65
C ILE A 106 -2.90 1.78 2.09
N SER A 107 -1.82 2.32 1.53
CA SER A 107 -1.33 3.64 1.93
C SER A 107 -2.29 4.75 1.51
N PHE A 108 -2.87 4.69 0.31
CA PHE A 108 -3.91 5.63 -0.07
C PHE A 108 -5.20 5.45 0.74
N LEU A 109 -5.56 4.22 1.12
CA LEU A 109 -6.72 3.97 1.97
C LEU A 109 -6.55 4.58 3.37
N GLU A 110 -5.45 4.29 4.06
CA GLU A 110 -5.19 4.87 5.40
C GLU A 110 -4.95 6.37 5.32
N GLY A 111 -4.22 6.83 4.32
CA GLY A 111 -3.98 8.25 4.09
C GLY A 111 -5.27 9.04 3.89
N SER A 112 -6.17 8.54 3.02
CA SER A 112 -7.45 9.19 2.75
C SER A 112 -8.41 9.15 3.94
N LEU A 113 -8.42 8.06 4.72
CA LEU A 113 -9.20 7.99 5.96
C LEU A 113 -8.70 9.02 7.00
N LEU A 114 -7.38 9.17 7.15
CA LEU A 114 -6.79 10.18 8.04
C LEU A 114 -7.16 11.61 7.62
N PHE A 115 -7.11 11.92 6.32
CA PHE A 115 -7.57 13.21 5.80
C PHE A 115 -9.08 13.39 5.93
N LEU A 116 -9.87 12.33 5.72
CA LEU A 116 -11.32 12.36 5.86
C LEU A 116 -11.73 12.75 7.28
N PHE A 117 -11.22 12.04 8.28
CA PHE A 117 -11.49 12.39 9.67
C PHE A 117 -10.85 13.74 10.04
N GLY A 118 -9.62 13.98 9.60
CA GLY A 118 -8.91 15.23 9.90
C GLY A 118 -9.65 16.48 9.41
N SER A 119 -10.06 16.49 8.15
CA SER A 119 -10.82 17.58 7.56
C SER A 119 -12.25 17.65 8.11
N ALA A 120 -12.90 16.53 8.44
CA ALA A 120 -14.24 16.54 9.04
C ALA A 120 -14.23 17.20 10.43
N PHE A 121 -13.22 16.91 11.26
CA PHE A 121 -13.02 17.61 12.54
C PHE A 121 -12.65 19.07 12.34
N GLY A 122 -11.86 19.40 11.32
CA GLY A 122 -11.56 20.78 10.94
C GLY A 122 -12.83 21.56 10.55
N PHE A 123 -13.66 20.97 9.69
CA PHE A 123 -14.94 21.53 9.27
C PHE A 123 -15.87 21.77 10.45
N ALA A 124 -16.00 20.79 11.35
CA ALA A 124 -16.81 20.93 12.55
C ALA A 124 -16.31 22.10 13.42
N ALA A 125 -15.00 22.17 13.68
CA ALA A 125 -14.40 23.24 14.47
C ALA A 125 -14.64 24.63 13.86
N ASP A 126 -14.45 24.79 12.55
CA ASP A 126 -14.63 26.06 11.83
C ASP A 126 -16.10 26.46 11.70
N SER A 127 -17.02 25.48 11.67
CA SER A 127 -18.48 25.71 11.68
C SER A 127 -19.01 26.11 13.06
N GLY A 128 -18.13 26.27 14.06
CA GLY A 128 -18.49 26.66 15.41
C GLY A 128 -18.93 25.50 16.31
N TRP A 129 -18.78 24.24 15.88
CA TRP A 129 -18.97 23.10 16.79
C TRP A 129 -17.88 23.11 17.86
N ARG A 130 -18.29 22.91 19.11
CA ARG A 130 -17.41 22.93 20.28
C ARG A 130 -17.68 21.73 21.16
N ILE A 131 -16.62 21.02 21.54
CA ILE A 131 -16.67 19.92 22.51
C ILE A 131 -16.65 20.49 23.95
N SER A 132 -15.91 21.59 24.15
CA SER A 132 -15.75 22.24 25.45
C SER A 132 -16.25 23.69 25.43
N VAL A 133 -16.63 24.22 26.59
CA VAL A 133 -16.88 25.67 26.75
C VAL A 133 -15.57 26.46 26.66
N ASP A 134 -14.44 25.84 27.00
CA ASP A 134 -13.12 26.47 26.94
C ASP A 134 -12.58 26.51 25.50
N HIS A 135 -12.34 27.72 24.99
CA HIS A 135 -11.79 27.95 23.65
C HIS A 135 -10.41 27.30 23.45
N HIS A 136 -9.54 27.32 24.46
CA HIS A 136 -8.20 26.73 24.37
C HIS A 136 -8.25 25.20 24.24
N VAL A 137 -9.22 24.56 24.90
CA VAL A 137 -9.43 23.12 24.79
C VAL A 137 -9.84 22.75 23.36
N ASN A 138 -10.78 23.49 22.76
CA ASN A 138 -11.22 23.24 21.39
C ASN A 138 -10.09 23.45 20.38
N LEU A 139 -9.27 24.49 20.53
CA LEU A 139 -8.13 24.74 19.64
C LEU A 139 -7.13 23.58 19.66
N ARG A 140 -6.86 23.03 20.85
CA ARG A 140 -5.96 21.87 21.02
C ARG A 140 -6.54 20.60 20.44
N LEU A 141 -7.84 20.37 20.65
CA LEU A 141 -8.54 19.22 20.07
C LEU A 141 -8.54 19.31 18.55
N ASN A 142 -8.79 20.49 17.98
CA ASN A 142 -8.72 20.69 16.53
C ASN A 142 -7.32 20.37 16.00
N LYS A 143 -6.25 20.88 16.63
CA LYS A 143 -4.88 20.53 16.24
C LYS A 143 -4.61 19.02 16.31
N ALA A 144 -5.09 18.36 17.38
CA ALA A 144 -4.90 16.92 17.60
C ALA A 144 -5.72 16.02 16.67
N LEU A 145 -6.91 16.45 16.25
CA LEU A 145 -7.85 15.64 15.48
C LEU A 145 -7.87 15.99 13.99
N SER A 146 -7.43 17.19 13.63
CA SER A 146 -7.39 17.69 12.26
C SER A 146 -5.97 17.71 11.69
N VAL A 147 -5.10 18.53 12.28
CA VAL A 147 -3.77 18.82 11.70
C VAL A 147 -2.83 17.61 11.78
N TRP A 148 -2.69 17.01 12.97
CA TRP A 148 -1.80 15.86 13.15
C TRP A 148 -2.22 14.64 12.31
N PRO A 149 -3.49 14.19 12.31
CA PRO A 149 -3.92 13.08 11.47
C PRO A 149 -3.71 13.38 9.98
N SER A 150 -4.01 14.60 9.51
CA SER A 150 -3.75 14.99 8.12
C SER A 150 -2.27 14.91 7.77
N LEU A 151 -1.36 15.28 8.68
CA LEU A 151 0.08 15.15 8.46
C LEU A 151 0.51 13.67 8.30
N PHE A 152 0.01 12.78 9.16
CA PHE A 152 0.22 11.34 9.00
C PHE A 152 -0.37 10.84 7.68
N GLY A 153 -1.56 11.33 7.30
CA GLY A 153 -2.18 11.03 6.02
C GLY A 153 -1.30 11.44 4.83
N GLY A 154 -0.67 12.61 4.90
CA GLY A 154 0.30 13.09 3.92
C GLY A 154 1.52 12.17 3.78
N VAL A 155 2.03 11.61 4.89
CA VAL A 155 3.13 10.64 4.87
C VAL A 155 2.72 9.36 4.14
N PHE A 156 1.52 8.84 4.42
CA PHE A 156 0.98 7.66 3.74
C PHE A 156 0.78 7.89 2.24
N PHE A 157 0.19 9.01 1.86
CA PHE A 157 0.04 9.39 0.46
C PHE A 157 1.39 9.50 -0.26
N CYS A 158 2.40 10.11 0.38
CA CYS A 158 3.74 10.22 -0.16
C CYS A 158 4.39 8.84 -0.37
N PHE A 159 4.26 7.94 0.61
CA PHE A 159 4.75 6.56 0.48
C PHE A 159 4.04 5.79 -0.64
N GLY A 160 2.71 5.90 -0.74
CA GLY A 160 1.93 5.28 -1.82
C GLY A 160 2.31 5.83 -3.20
N ALA A 161 2.41 7.14 -3.36
CA ALA A 161 2.80 7.79 -4.62
C ALA A 161 4.25 7.46 -5.02
N TYR A 162 5.16 7.34 -4.05
CA TYR A 162 6.53 6.89 -4.27
C TYR A 162 6.57 5.46 -4.83
N LEU A 163 5.82 4.52 -4.23
CA LEU A 163 5.70 3.16 -4.74
C LEU A 163 5.06 3.12 -6.14
N MET A 164 4.09 3.98 -6.40
CA MET A 164 3.46 4.13 -7.72
C MET A 164 4.46 4.57 -8.79
N CYS A 165 5.36 5.50 -8.46
CA CYS A 165 6.45 5.90 -9.34
C CYS A 165 7.45 4.75 -9.58
N LEU A 166 7.79 3.99 -8.53
CA LEU A 166 8.68 2.83 -8.67
C LEU A 166 8.06 1.72 -9.53
N GLU A 167 6.77 1.45 -9.38
CA GLU A 167 6.06 0.43 -10.16
C GLU A 167 5.92 0.84 -11.64
N SER A 168 5.51 2.09 -11.91
CA SER A 168 5.41 2.60 -13.28
C SER A 168 6.74 2.66 -14.02
N MET A 169 7.83 3.10 -13.39
CA MET A 169 9.14 3.20 -14.07
C MET A 169 9.82 1.83 -14.31
N ASN A 170 9.36 0.78 -13.61
CA ASN A 170 9.91 -0.59 -13.70
C ASN A 170 8.90 -1.60 -14.30
N VAL A 171 7.88 -1.12 -15.04
CA VAL A 171 6.76 -1.93 -15.56
C VAL A 171 7.16 -3.11 -16.47
N MET A 172 8.34 -3.10 -17.09
CA MET A 172 8.85 -4.25 -17.88
C MET A 172 10.28 -4.63 -17.51
N ARG A 173 10.83 -4.08 -16.42
CA ARG A 173 12.21 -4.36 -16.01
C ARG A 173 12.29 -5.66 -15.22
N GLY A 174 13.19 -6.54 -15.62
CA GLY A 174 13.62 -7.66 -14.78
C GLY A 174 14.30 -7.14 -13.50
N ARG A 175 14.22 -7.93 -12.42
CA ARG A 175 14.73 -7.57 -11.08
C ARG A 175 16.15 -6.99 -11.08
N ASP A 176 17.06 -7.57 -11.86
CA ASP A 176 18.47 -7.16 -11.89
C ASP A 176 18.71 -5.83 -12.62
N SER A 177 17.69 -5.30 -13.29
CA SER A 177 17.75 -4.07 -14.11
C SER A 177 16.95 -2.90 -13.53
N TRP A 178 16.44 -3.06 -12.31
CA TRP A 178 15.61 -2.04 -11.67
C TRP A 178 16.35 -0.73 -11.47
N LYS A 179 15.61 0.36 -11.65
CA LYS A 179 16.09 1.72 -11.39
C LYS A 179 15.28 2.30 -10.26
N THR A 180 15.96 3.07 -9.42
CA THR A 180 15.38 3.71 -8.23
C THR A 180 15.42 5.24 -8.31
N ASN A 181 16.16 5.80 -9.28
CA ASN A 181 16.21 7.25 -9.47
C ASN A 181 14.95 7.73 -10.20
N LEU A 182 13.94 8.11 -9.42
CA LEU A 182 12.65 8.64 -9.90
C LEU A 182 12.80 9.93 -10.73
N PHE A 183 13.84 10.72 -10.46
CA PHE A 183 14.04 12.05 -11.04
C PHE A 183 14.80 12.03 -12.37
N ASN A 184 15.28 10.87 -12.83
CA ASN A 184 15.86 10.75 -14.17
C ASN A 184 14.75 10.61 -15.23
N VAL A 185 13.85 11.61 -15.27
CA VAL A 185 12.67 11.66 -16.13
C VAL A 185 13.02 11.35 -17.59
N PRO A 186 14.07 11.95 -18.21
CA PRO A 186 14.38 11.67 -19.62
C PRO A 186 14.71 10.20 -19.87
N SER A 187 15.48 9.57 -18.98
CA SER A 187 15.83 8.15 -19.12
C SER A 187 14.64 7.23 -18.88
N VAL A 188 13.74 7.59 -17.96
CA VAL A 188 12.51 6.81 -17.71
C VAL A 188 11.58 6.90 -18.91
N LEU A 189 11.35 8.09 -19.45
CA LEU A 189 10.49 8.28 -20.62
C LEU A 189 11.04 7.57 -21.86
N ALA A 190 12.34 7.67 -22.13
CA ALA A 190 12.98 6.95 -23.24
C ALA A 190 12.84 5.42 -23.09
N TYR A 191 12.94 4.90 -21.88
CA TYR A 191 12.71 3.48 -21.61
C TYR A 191 11.23 3.07 -21.82
N LEU A 192 10.28 3.91 -21.39
CA LEU A 192 8.86 3.66 -21.63
C LEU A 192 8.51 3.74 -23.12
N ASP A 193 9.20 4.58 -23.90
CA ASP A 193 9.06 4.61 -25.36
C ASP A 193 9.53 3.31 -26.01
N GLU A 194 10.69 2.80 -25.60
CA GLU A 194 11.18 1.49 -26.04
C GLU A 194 10.19 0.37 -25.68
N CYS A 195 9.60 0.43 -24.48
CA CYS A 195 8.55 -0.51 -24.08
C CYS A 195 7.30 -0.37 -24.94
N ASN A 196 6.89 0.87 -25.27
CA ASN A 196 5.73 1.17 -26.10
C ASN A 196 5.89 0.65 -27.54
N GLU A 197 7.12 0.72 -28.08
CA GLU A 197 7.45 0.14 -29.39
C GLU A 197 7.27 -1.39 -29.40
N GLN A 198 7.54 -2.06 -28.28
CA GLN A 198 7.36 -3.50 -28.12
C GLN A 198 5.91 -3.87 -27.76
N ASN A 199 5.24 -3.03 -26.98
CA ASN A 199 3.85 -3.19 -26.58
C ASN A 199 3.14 -1.82 -26.51
N PRO A 200 2.26 -1.51 -27.48
CA PRO A 200 1.51 -0.25 -27.52
C PRO A 200 0.59 0.04 -26.32
N GLU A 201 0.32 -0.96 -25.47
CA GLU A 201 -0.43 -0.75 -24.23
C GLU A 201 0.40 -0.04 -23.15
N VAL A 202 1.73 -0.11 -23.20
CA VAL A 202 2.62 0.53 -22.23
C VAL A 202 2.86 1.97 -22.61
N THR A 203 2.09 2.88 -22.03
CA THR A 203 2.20 4.31 -22.32
C THR A 203 3.06 5.05 -21.29
N ARG A 204 3.38 6.34 -21.56
CA ARG A 204 4.02 7.24 -20.59
C ARG A 204 3.06 7.69 -19.48
N THR A 205 1.76 7.57 -19.70
CA THR A 205 0.70 8.14 -18.87
C THR A 205 0.75 7.67 -17.41
N PRO A 206 0.94 6.37 -17.09
CA PRO A 206 1.05 5.88 -15.72
C PRO A 206 2.18 6.53 -14.92
N TYR A 207 3.34 6.72 -15.53
CA TYR A 207 4.49 7.35 -14.87
C TYR A 207 4.25 8.84 -14.66
N LEU A 208 3.69 9.55 -15.65
CA LEU A 208 3.34 10.96 -15.50
C LEU A 208 2.25 11.18 -14.45
N ALA A 209 1.25 10.29 -14.39
CA ALA A 209 0.22 10.30 -13.35
C ALA A 209 0.86 10.12 -11.96
N SER A 210 1.70 9.09 -11.83
CA SER A 210 2.44 8.78 -10.59
C SER A 210 3.30 9.96 -10.13
N MET A 211 4.05 10.57 -11.05
CA MET A 211 4.88 11.72 -10.70
C MET A 211 4.05 12.94 -10.31
N SER A 212 2.91 13.16 -10.96
CA SER A 212 2.00 14.25 -10.60
C SER A 212 1.49 14.09 -9.16
N TYR A 213 1.03 12.90 -8.79
CA TYR A 213 0.65 12.61 -7.40
C TYR A 213 1.84 12.79 -6.46
N PHE A 214 3.01 12.24 -6.78
CA PHE A 214 4.18 12.32 -5.91
C PHE A 214 4.60 13.78 -5.65
N VAL A 215 4.66 14.63 -6.69
CA VAL A 215 4.92 16.07 -6.53
C VAL A 215 3.85 16.72 -5.66
N GLY A 216 2.57 16.43 -5.89
CA GLY A 216 1.48 16.93 -5.04
C GLY A 216 1.67 16.54 -3.57
N THR A 217 2.05 15.30 -3.29
CA THR A 217 2.30 14.79 -1.93
C THR A 217 3.58 15.32 -1.28
N LEU A 218 4.50 15.92 -2.03
CA LEU A 218 5.66 16.63 -1.47
C LEU A 218 5.32 18.09 -1.13
N ILE A 219 4.49 18.73 -1.94
CA ILE A 219 4.11 20.14 -1.77
C ILE A 219 3.03 20.29 -0.69
N PHE A 220 1.99 19.46 -0.73
CA PHE A 220 0.82 19.58 0.15
C PHE A 220 1.18 19.52 1.65
N PRO A 221 2.08 18.64 2.13
CA PRO A 221 2.48 18.61 3.54
C PRO A 221 3.16 19.88 4.04
N VAL A 222 3.70 20.75 3.17
CA VAL A 222 4.23 22.06 3.59
C VAL A 222 3.13 22.86 4.29
N ALA A 223 1.90 22.83 3.76
CA ALA A 223 0.74 23.49 4.37
C ALA A 223 0.31 22.84 5.68
N LEU A 224 0.33 21.51 5.74
CA LEU A 224 -0.01 20.80 6.97
C LEU A 224 0.98 21.09 8.10
N VAL A 225 2.26 21.15 7.76
CA VAL A 225 3.32 21.55 8.68
C VAL A 225 3.10 23.01 9.09
N ALA A 226 2.84 23.93 8.16
CA ALA A 226 2.52 25.33 8.45
C ALA A 226 1.37 25.48 9.48
N ASN A 227 0.33 24.65 9.37
CA ASN A 227 -0.80 24.65 10.29
C ASN A 227 -0.48 24.14 11.72
N LEU A 228 0.73 23.61 11.95
CA LEU A 228 1.19 23.30 13.31
C LEU A 228 1.54 24.57 14.11
N TRP A 229 1.78 25.70 13.45
CA TRP A 229 2.09 26.98 14.12
C TRP A 229 0.84 27.86 14.24
N THR A 230 0.58 28.38 15.44
CA THR A 230 -0.64 29.14 15.75
C THR A 230 -0.55 30.64 15.43
N HIS A 231 0.63 31.14 15.02
CA HIS A 231 0.91 32.57 14.88
C HIS A 231 1.70 32.89 13.60
N LEU A 232 1.24 32.37 12.46
CA LEU A 232 1.79 32.79 11.18
C LEU A 232 1.25 34.18 10.81
N SER A 233 2.13 35.05 10.29
CA SER A 233 1.69 36.29 9.66
C SER A 233 0.82 35.98 8.44
N PRO A 234 -0.08 36.89 8.00
CA PRO A 234 -0.91 36.64 6.81
C PRO A 234 -0.10 36.27 5.56
N ALA A 235 1.06 36.90 5.37
CA ALA A 235 1.97 36.57 4.28
C ALA A 235 2.57 35.16 4.41
N ASN A 236 2.97 34.75 5.61
CA ASN A 236 3.47 33.41 5.86
C ASN A 236 2.37 32.35 5.73
N ASN A 237 1.15 32.65 6.17
CA ASN A 237 0.01 31.76 5.99
C ASN A 237 -0.32 31.56 4.50
N LEU A 238 -0.32 32.65 3.72
CA LEU A 238 -0.50 32.58 2.28
C LEU A 238 0.61 31.74 1.62
N LEU A 239 1.87 32.01 1.95
CA LEU A 239 3.03 31.37 1.33
C LEU A 239 3.19 29.89 1.70
N PHE A 240 2.97 29.54 2.97
CA PHE A 240 3.26 28.21 3.48
C PHE A 240 2.03 27.33 3.64
N ALA A 241 0.80 27.88 3.73
CA ALA A 241 -0.42 27.09 3.83
C ALA A 241 -1.28 27.18 2.56
N THR A 242 -1.77 28.36 2.19
CA THR A 242 -2.76 28.51 1.11
C THR A 242 -2.20 28.11 -0.27
N ILE A 243 -1.02 28.63 -0.64
CA ILE A 243 -0.40 28.32 -1.94
C ILE A 243 -0.04 26.82 -2.05
N PRO A 244 0.66 26.19 -1.09
CA PRO A 244 1.01 24.78 -1.21
C PRO A 244 -0.21 23.84 -1.23
N ASN A 245 -1.27 24.15 -0.48
CA ASN A 245 -2.53 23.40 -0.58
C ASN A 245 -3.11 23.44 -2.00
N THR A 246 -3.15 24.63 -2.60
CA THR A 246 -3.67 24.82 -3.96
C THR A 246 -2.82 24.11 -5.01
N VAL A 247 -1.50 24.31 -4.96
CA VAL A 247 -0.56 23.71 -5.93
C VAL A 247 -0.54 22.18 -5.79
N GLY A 248 -0.56 21.67 -4.56
CA GLY A 248 -0.70 20.23 -4.30
C GLY A 248 -1.99 19.66 -4.90
N GLY A 249 -3.12 20.36 -4.69
CA GLY A 249 -4.41 20.01 -5.31
C GLY A 249 -4.34 19.96 -6.84
N VAL A 250 -3.74 20.96 -7.49
CA VAL A 250 -3.58 20.99 -8.95
C VAL A 250 -2.78 19.80 -9.46
N ALA A 251 -1.72 19.42 -8.74
CA ALA A 251 -0.94 18.23 -9.08
C ALA A 251 -1.77 16.94 -8.92
N PHE A 252 -2.68 16.88 -7.94
CA PHE A 252 -3.63 15.76 -7.81
C PHE A 252 -4.66 15.71 -8.94
N ILE A 253 -5.17 16.86 -9.40
CA ILE A 253 -6.04 16.94 -10.60
C ILE A 253 -5.30 16.36 -11.81
N ALA A 254 -4.06 16.79 -12.05
CA ALA A 254 -3.28 16.32 -13.19
C ALA A 254 -3.02 14.81 -13.12
N GLY A 255 -2.72 14.27 -11.93
CA GLY A 255 -2.61 12.83 -11.70
C GLY A 255 -3.90 12.08 -12.04
N GLY A 256 -5.03 12.49 -11.47
CA GLY A 256 -6.33 11.84 -11.69
C GLY A 256 -6.85 12.00 -13.13
N PHE A 257 -6.53 13.11 -13.79
CA PHE A 257 -6.85 13.30 -15.20
C PHE A 257 -6.12 12.30 -16.07
N LEU A 258 -4.82 12.09 -15.84
CA LEU A 258 -4.01 11.11 -16.56
C LEU A 258 -4.49 9.68 -16.29
N GLU A 259 -4.91 9.34 -15.06
CA GLU A 259 -5.58 8.06 -14.79
C GLU A 259 -6.88 7.90 -15.59
N CYS A 260 -7.69 8.96 -15.69
CA CYS A 260 -8.91 8.95 -16.49
C CYS A 260 -8.62 8.74 -17.98
N VAL A 261 -7.53 9.32 -18.51
CA VAL A 261 -7.06 9.10 -19.89
C VAL A 261 -6.62 7.65 -20.07
N GLU A 262 -5.79 7.13 -19.17
CA GLU A 262 -5.28 5.75 -19.21
C GLU A 262 -6.42 4.72 -19.19
N ASN A 263 -7.48 4.96 -18.41
CA ASN A 263 -8.64 4.07 -18.33
C ASN A 263 -9.76 4.41 -19.32
N GLN A 264 -9.52 5.33 -20.25
CA GLN A 264 -10.50 5.75 -21.25
C GLN A 264 -11.86 6.12 -20.62
N VAL A 265 -11.84 6.87 -19.51
CA VAL A 265 -13.05 7.33 -18.80
C VAL A 265 -13.87 8.28 -19.67
N PHE A 266 -13.20 9.05 -20.53
CA PHE A 266 -13.83 10.04 -21.40
C PHE A 266 -14.31 9.48 -22.75
N MET A 267 -13.97 8.23 -23.09
CA MET A 267 -14.44 7.60 -24.32
C MET A 267 -15.80 6.92 -24.09
N THR A 268 -16.68 7.00 -25.10
CA THR A 268 -18.11 6.65 -25.05
C THR A 268 -18.44 5.34 -24.34
N ALA A 269 -19.57 5.34 -23.62
CA ALA A 269 -20.10 4.31 -22.71
C ALA A 269 -20.28 2.87 -23.27
N ALA A 270 -19.89 2.62 -24.52
CA ALA A 270 -20.06 1.33 -25.20
C ALA A 270 -18.89 0.35 -24.99
N SER A 271 -17.80 0.71 -24.32
CA SER A 271 -16.72 -0.24 -24.06
C SER A 271 -17.15 -1.23 -22.95
N GLU A 272 -17.35 -2.50 -23.30
CA GLU A 272 -17.69 -3.63 -22.41
C GLU A 272 -16.60 -4.01 -21.38
N GLY A 273 -15.78 -3.04 -20.94
CA GLY A 273 -14.70 -3.23 -19.98
C GLY A 273 -15.15 -3.09 -18.52
N SER A 274 -14.35 -3.66 -17.60
CA SER A 274 -14.58 -3.59 -16.16
C SER A 274 -14.70 -2.12 -15.71
N GLY A 275 -15.85 -1.77 -15.12
CA GLY A 275 -16.13 -0.40 -14.66
C GLY A 275 -15.35 0.03 -13.41
N ILE A 276 -14.64 -0.88 -12.73
CA ILE A 276 -14.01 -0.60 -11.43
C ILE A 276 -12.80 0.34 -11.57
N PRO A 277 -11.79 0.09 -12.43
CA PRO A 277 -10.67 1.02 -12.62
C PRO A 277 -11.12 2.40 -13.10
N LYS A 278 -12.11 2.45 -14.00
CA LYS A 278 -12.72 3.71 -14.48
C LYS A 278 -13.36 4.50 -13.35
N CYS A 279 -14.11 3.81 -12.48
CA CYS A 279 -14.72 4.43 -11.30
C CYS A 279 -13.66 4.95 -10.34
N ALA A 280 -12.63 4.16 -10.03
CA ALA A 280 -11.53 4.58 -9.16
C ALA A 280 -10.80 5.82 -9.71
N ALA A 281 -10.45 5.82 -11.01
CA ALA A 281 -9.80 6.96 -11.67
C ALA A 281 -10.70 8.22 -11.64
N ALA A 282 -11.99 8.09 -11.91
CA ALA A 282 -12.94 9.20 -11.85
C ALA A 282 -13.05 9.77 -10.43
N MET A 283 -13.13 8.91 -9.41
CA MET A 283 -13.18 9.33 -8.00
C MET A 283 -11.91 10.06 -7.58
N ASN A 284 -10.74 9.57 -8.00
CA ASN A 284 -9.45 10.24 -7.78
C ASN A 284 -9.39 11.63 -8.43
N PHE A 285 -9.86 11.74 -9.68
CA PHE A 285 -9.90 13.00 -10.42
C PHE A 285 -10.84 14.03 -9.75
N ILE A 286 -12.07 13.63 -9.41
CA ILE A 286 -13.01 14.51 -8.72
C ILE A 286 -12.49 14.88 -7.33
N GLY A 287 -11.86 13.92 -6.62
CA GLY A 287 -11.17 14.18 -5.35
C GLY A 287 -10.11 15.27 -5.49
N GLY A 288 -9.26 15.20 -6.52
CA GLY A 288 -8.24 16.21 -6.81
C GLY A 288 -8.84 17.59 -7.11
N ILE A 289 -9.97 17.64 -7.83
CA ILE A 289 -10.71 18.89 -8.09
C ILE A 289 -11.16 19.51 -6.77
N LEU A 290 -11.77 18.72 -5.88
CA LEU A 290 -12.24 19.23 -4.58
C LEU A 290 -11.10 19.69 -3.67
N PHE A 291 -9.94 19.01 -3.68
CA PHE A 291 -8.76 19.49 -2.97
C PHE A 291 -8.25 20.82 -3.52
N THR A 292 -8.28 21.00 -4.84
CA THR A 292 -7.89 22.29 -5.45
C THR A 292 -8.87 23.40 -5.10
N ILE A 293 -10.17 23.13 -5.14
CA ILE A 293 -11.20 24.09 -4.74
C ILE A 293 -11.01 24.44 -3.25
N GLY A 294 -10.77 23.46 -2.38
CA GLY A 294 -10.45 23.70 -0.97
C GLY A 294 -9.26 24.66 -0.82
N GLY A 295 -8.16 24.40 -1.55
CA GLY A 295 -6.99 25.29 -1.55
C GLY A 295 -7.30 26.71 -2.03
N LEU A 296 -8.08 26.85 -3.10
CA LEU A 296 -8.49 28.15 -3.65
C LEU A 296 -9.41 28.93 -2.70
N VAL A 297 -10.29 28.23 -1.99
CA VAL A 297 -11.20 28.84 -1.01
C VAL A 297 -10.42 29.46 0.16
N LEU A 298 -9.25 28.93 0.52
CA LEU A 298 -8.38 29.49 1.56
C LEU A 298 -7.75 30.85 1.21
N PHE A 299 -7.93 31.36 -0.01
CA PHE A 299 -7.60 32.76 -0.32
C PHE A 299 -8.60 33.76 0.29
N PHE A 300 -9.78 33.27 0.71
CA PHE A 300 -10.79 34.05 1.40
C PHE A 300 -10.71 33.79 2.91
N PRO A 301 -10.36 34.78 3.75
CA PRO A 301 -10.05 34.57 5.17
C PRO A 301 -11.16 33.90 6.00
N ASP A 302 -12.42 34.09 5.61
CA ASP A 302 -13.58 33.65 6.37
C ASP A 302 -14.18 32.33 5.86
N MET A 303 -13.50 31.62 4.95
CA MET A 303 -14.04 30.41 4.29
C MET A 303 -13.30 29.10 4.66
N ALA A 304 -12.70 29.05 5.85
CA ALA A 304 -11.97 27.86 6.31
C ALA A 304 -12.88 26.62 6.43
N ALA A 305 -14.13 26.80 6.86
CA ALA A 305 -15.11 25.72 6.94
C ALA A 305 -15.39 25.12 5.56
N GLU A 306 -15.68 25.95 4.56
CA GLU A 306 -15.96 25.52 3.18
C GLU A 306 -14.75 24.81 2.56
N SER A 307 -13.53 25.29 2.84
CA SER A 307 -12.31 24.58 2.46
C SER A 307 -12.24 23.19 3.08
N ASN A 308 -12.48 23.07 4.39
CA ASN A 308 -12.44 21.79 5.09
C ASN A 308 -13.54 20.84 4.59
N LEU A 309 -14.73 21.34 4.28
CA LEU A 309 -15.80 20.56 3.66
C LEU A 309 -15.36 19.99 2.30
N CYS A 310 -14.71 20.81 1.46
CA CYS A 310 -14.17 20.35 0.18
C CYS A 310 -13.13 19.24 0.37
N TYR A 311 -12.21 19.40 1.34
CA TYR A 311 -11.24 18.35 1.68
C TYR A 311 -11.91 17.09 2.22
N THR A 312 -12.96 17.21 3.02
CA THR A 312 -13.72 16.06 3.55
C THR A 312 -14.36 15.26 2.43
N VAL A 313 -15.09 15.92 1.53
CA VAL A 313 -15.73 15.25 0.39
C VAL A 313 -14.68 14.67 -0.55
N GLY A 314 -13.61 15.42 -0.86
CA GLY A 314 -12.51 14.92 -1.69
C GLY A 314 -11.83 13.68 -1.07
N SER A 315 -11.60 13.68 0.24
CA SER A 315 -10.98 12.56 0.95
C SER A 315 -11.88 11.33 0.96
N LEU A 316 -13.20 11.52 1.08
CA LEU A 316 -14.17 10.44 0.95
C LEU A 316 -14.08 9.78 -0.44
N LEU A 317 -13.95 10.56 -1.51
CA LEU A 317 -13.77 10.02 -2.87
C LEU A 317 -12.45 9.26 -3.01
N TYR A 318 -11.35 9.76 -2.44
CA TYR A 318 -10.08 9.02 -2.38
C TYR A 318 -10.19 7.73 -1.57
N THR A 319 -10.95 7.72 -0.47
CA THR A 319 -11.22 6.50 0.30
C THR A 319 -11.97 5.48 -0.54
N VAL A 320 -13.01 5.90 -1.26
CA VAL A 320 -13.75 5.00 -2.18
C VAL A 320 -12.83 4.48 -3.28
N ALA A 321 -12.03 5.33 -3.93
CA ALA A 321 -11.09 4.93 -4.97
C ALA A 321 -10.03 3.95 -4.46
N SER A 322 -9.53 4.15 -3.23
CA SER A 322 -8.56 3.26 -2.58
C SER A 322 -9.20 1.93 -2.19
N SER A 323 -10.44 1.92 -1.73
CA SER A 323 -11.22 0.69 -1.50
C SER A 323 -11.43 -0.10 -2.79
N LEU A 324 -11.72 0.58 -3.91
CA LEU A 324 -11.78 -0.06 -5.23
C LEU A 324 -10.40 -0.61 -5.63
N SER A 325 -9.31 0.11 -5.34
CA SER A 325 -7.94 -0.38 -5.57
C SER A 325 -7.62 -1.65 -4.76
N VAL A 326 -8.10 -1.78 -3.52
CA VAL A 326 -7.98 -3.02 -2.74
C VAL A 326 -8.75 -4.17 -3.41
N ILE A 327 -9.92 -3.89 -4.00
CA ILE A 327 -10.71 -4.87 -4.77
C ILE A 327 -9.94 -5.30 -6.03
N LEU A 328 -9.37 -4.34 -6.78
CA LEU A 328 -8.56 -4.59 -7.97
C LEU A 328 -7.33 -5.44 -7.64
N TRP A 329 -6.59 -5.08 -6.58
CA TRP A 329 -5.47 -5.89 -6.10
C TRP A 329 -5.91 -7.32 -5.75
N LYS A 330 -7.06 -7.47 -5.08
CA LYS A 330 -7.58 -8.79 -4.72
C LYS A 330 -7.99 -9.61 -5.94
N ASP A 331 -8.39 -8.93 -7.01
CA ASP A 331 -8.69 -9.50 -8.32
C ASP A 331 -7.46 -9.72 -9.21
N GLU A 332 -6.25 -9.57 -8.65
CA GLU A 332 -4.97 -9.72 -9.36
C GLU A 332 -4.78 -8.68 -10.50
N GLN A 333 -5.48 -7.55 -10.41
CA GLN A 333 -5.32 -6.38 -11.27
C GLN A 333 -4.31 -5.42 -10.63
N PHE A 334 -3.03 -5.75 -10.78
CA PHE A 334 -1.92 -5.06 -10.11
C PHE A 334 -1.64 -3.65 -10.66
N GLY A 335 -2.17 -3.31 -11.84
CA GLY A 335 -2.10 -1.96 -12.37
C GLY A 335 -3.02 -0.95 -11.66
N LEU A 336 -3.89 -1.44 -10.76
CA LEU A 336 -4.88 -0.63 -10.04
C LEU A 336 -5.65 0.29 -11.00
N ALA A 337 -5.79 1.57 -10.68
CA ALA A 337 -6.44 2.56 -11.52
C ALA A 337 -5.46 3.33 -12.42
N TYR A 338 -4.15 3.13 -12.34
CA TYR A 338 -3.19 4.03 -12.99
C TYR A 338 -2.34 3.38 -14.08
N LEU A 339 -2.36 2.05 -14.19
CA LEU A 339 -1.53 1.29 -15.12
C LEU A 339 -2.37 0.20 -15.82
N ALA A 340 -3.20 0.62 -16.79
CA ALA A 340 -4.22 -0.23 -17.40
C ALA A 340 -3.61 -1.46 -18.12
N ALA A 341 -2.43 -1.29 -18.72
CA ALA A 341 -1.67 -2.38 -19.36
C ALA A 341 -1.54 -3.62 -18.45
N LEU A 342 -1.25 -3.46 -17.16
CA LEU A 342 -1.11 -4.60 -16.25
C LEU A 342 -2.44 -5.31 -15.97
N ASN A 343 -3.57 -4.61 -16.04
CA ASN A 343 -4.88 -5.18 -15.75
C ASN A 343 -5.43 -6.02 -16.91
N HIS A 344 -5.18 -5.59 -18.16
CA HIS A 344 -5.60 -6.32 -19.35
C HIS A 344 -4.99 -7.72 -19.41
N ILE A 345 -3.75 -7.85 -18.95
CA ILE A 345 -3.01 -9.10 -18.90
C ILE A 345 -3.69 -10.13 -17.99
N SER A 346 -4.02 -9.72 -16.76
CA SER A 346 -4.68 -10.60 -15.78
C SER A 346 -6.07 -11.03 -16.25
N GLY A 347 -6.78 -10.16 -16.98
CA GLY A 347 -8.09 -10.46 -17.56
C GLY A 347 -8.04 -11.58 -18.61
N GLN A 348 -7.05 -11.55 -19.50
CA GLN A 348 -6.93 -12.56 -20.57
C GLN A 348 -6.67 -13.97 -20.03
N GLU A 349 -5.84 -14.12 -19.00
CA GLU A 349 -5.58 -15.42 -18.38
C GLU A 349 -6.83 -16.01 -17.74
N ARG A 350 -7.65 -15.16 -17.13
CA ARG A 350 -8.91 -15.59 -16.51
C ARG A 350 -9.87 -16.15 -17.56
N SER A 351 -10.06 -15.44 -18.67
CA SER A 351 -10.91 -15.91 -19.76
C SER A 351 -10.42 -17.25 -20.35
N ARG A 352 -9.10 -17.45 -20.44
CA ARG A 352 -8.52 -18.73 -20.87
C ARG A 352 -8.74 -19.85 -19.85
N SER A 353 -8.56 -19.57 -18.55
CA SER A 353 -8.80 -20.55 -17.47
C SER A 353 -10.26 -21.00 -17.41
N PHE A 354 -11.19 -20.09 -17.71
CA PHE A 354 -12.62 -20.39 -17.77
C PHE A 354 -12.95 -21.34 -18.94
N LEU A 355 -12.39 -21.07 -20.12
CA LEU A 355 -12.52 -21.95 -21.29
C LEU A 355 -11.88 -23.33 -21.08
N ALA A 356 -10.81 -23.40 -20.28
CA ALA A 356 -10.13 -24.66 -19.95
C ALA A 356 -10.89 -25.55 -18.93
N GLY A 357 -12.09 -25.16 -18.50
CA GLY A 357 -12.93 -25.97 -17.60
C GLY A 357 -12.37 -26.13 -16.18
N SER A 358 -11.26 -25.46 -15.84
CA SER A 358 -10.71 -25.47 -14.49
C SER A 358 -11.50 -24.50 -13.61
N GLN A 359 -12.66 -24.95 -13.11
CA GLN A 359 -13.55 -24.22 -12.20
C GLN A 359 -12.93 -23.82 -10.83
N GLN A 360 -11.62 -23.98 -10.64
CA GLN A 360 -10.92 -23.60 -9.40
C GLN A 360 -10.33 -22.19 -9.43
N SER A 361 -10.86 -21.27 -10.25
CA SER A 361 -10.60 -19.84 -10.07
C SER A 361 -11.17 -19.44 -8.70
N GLY A 362 -10.30 -19.40 -7.69
CA GLY A 362 -10.68 -19.20 -6.30
C GLY A 362 -11.56 -17.98 -6.15
N ALA A 363 -12.82 -18.20 -5.77
CA ALA A 363 -13.82 -17.15 -5.64
C ALA A 363 -13.29 -16.00 -4.77
N PHE A 364 -13.55 -14.78 -5.23
CA PHE A 364 -13.28 -13.55 -4.52
C PHE A 364 -13.79 -13.62 -3.08
N SER A 365 -12.88 -13.60 -2.11
CA SER A 365 -13.26 -13.66 -0.70
C SER A 365 -13.57 -12.26 -0.19
N VAL A 366 -14.84 -11.86 -0.27
CA VAL A 366 -15.37 -10.60 0.32
C VAL A 366 -14.90 -10.44 1.76
N ARG A 367 -14.89 -11.55 2.53
CA ARG A 367 -14.39 -11.58 3.91
C ARG A 367 -12.98 -11.01 4.05
N GLY A 368 -12.06 -11.36 3.15
CA GLY A 368 -10.68 -10.87 3.21
C GLY A 368 -10.60 -9.35 3.07
N ILE A 369 -11.39 -8.78 2.16
CA ILE A 369 -11.44 -7.35 1.91
C ILE A 369 -12.05 -6.60 3.10
N VAL A 370 -13.15 -7.11 3.66
CA VAL A 370 -13.76 -6.53 4.87
C VAL A 370 -12.74 -6.45 6.00
N PHE A 371 -11.97 -7.51 6.25
CA PHE A 371 -10.94 -7.47 7.29
C PHE A 371 -9.80 -6.50 6.99
N ILE A 372 -9.35 -6.37 5.73
CA ILE A 372 -8.37 -5.35 5.34
C ILE A 372 -8.88 -3.94 5.68
N HIS A 373 -10.14 -3.64 5.36
CA HIS A 373 -10.74 -2.34 5.68
C HIS A 373 -10.86 -2.12 7.19
N ILE A 374 -11.22 -3.15 7.95
CA ILE A 374 -11.24 -3.09 9.42
C ILE A 374 -9.84 -2.81 9.96
N TYR A 375 -8.79 -3.49 9.46
CA TYR A 375 -7.42 -3.22 9.89
C TYR A 375 -7.02 -1.77 9.66
N CYS A 376 -7.25 -1.24 8.45
CA CYS A 376 -6.97 0.16 8.13
C CYS A 376 -7.78 1.14 9.00
N ALA A 377 -9.07 0.92 9.18
CA ALA A 377 -9.91 1.78 10.02
C ALA A 377 -9.43 1.81 11.48
N VAL A 378 -9.05 0.66 12.04
CA VAL A 378 -8.54 0.58 13.41
C VAL A 378 -7.16 1.21 13.53
N SER A 379 -6.27 1.00 12.55
CA SER A 379 -4.98 1.68 12.47
C SER A 379 -5.15 3.20 12.49
N VAL A 380 -6.11 3.74 11.73
CA VAL A 380 -6.41 5.17 11.67
C VAL A 380 -6.90 5.69 13.02
N ILE A 381 -7.83 4.99 13.67
CA ILE A 381 -8.30 5.37 15.03
C ILE A 381 -7.15 5.35 16.03
N ALA A 382 -6.25 4.36 15.96
CA ALA A 382 -5.06 4.29 16.80
C ALA A 382 -4.13 5.49 16.57
N VAL A 383 -3.92 5.90 15.31
CA VAL A 383 -3.16 7.12 14.98
C VAL A 383 -3.85 8.37 15.54
N MET A 384 -5.18 8.46 15.50
CA MET A 384 -5.91 9.59 16.11
C MET A 384 -5.75 9.62 17.64
N ASN A 385 -5.82 8.47 18.32
CA ASN A 385 -5.53 8.37 19.75
C ASN A 385 -4.09 8.78 20.07
N PHE A 386 -3.13 8.33 19.24
CA PHE A 386 -1.75 8.75 19.34
C PHE A 386 -1.62 10.28 19.18
N CYS A 387 -2.30 10.89 18.21
CA CYS A 387 -2.26 12.34 18.00
C CYS A 387 -2.83 13.12 19.19
N LEU A 388 -3.93 12.65 19.80
CA LEU A 388 -4.47 13.21 21.05
C LEU A 388 -3.46 13.13 22.19
N ALA A 389 -2.85 11.96 22.39
CA ALA A 389 -1.86 11.74 23.45
C ALA A 389 -0.55 12.52 23.21
N LEU A 390 -0.09 12.60 21.96
CA LEU A 390 1.09 13.36 21.55
C LEU A 390 0.88 14.86 21.79
N ASN A 391 -0.28 15.39 21.40
CA ASN A 391 -0.59 16.80 21.62
C ASN A 391 -0.66 17.15 23.13
N HIS A 392 -1.12 16.20 23.95
CA HIS A 392 -1.06 16.33 25.41
C HIS A 392 0.38 16.31 25.94
N PHE A 393 1.22 15.38 25.47
CA PHE A 393 2.64 15.34 25.81
C PHE A 393 3.36 16.64 25.44
N LEU A 394 3.14 17.18 24.24
CA LEU A 394 3.73 18.44 23.80
C LEU A 394 3.28 19.64 24.65
N SER A 395 2.09 19.57 25.24
CA SER A 395 1.58 20.62 26.15
C SER A 395 2.12 20.49 27.57
N SER A 396 2.40 19.27 28.02
CA SER A 396 2.77 18.94 29.40
C SER A 396 3.81 17.80 29.40
N PRO A 397 5.05 18.06 28.97
CA PRO A 397 6.04 17.00 28.73
C PRO A 397 6.43 16.30 30.03
N ASN A 398 6.03 15.04 30.17
CA ASN A 398 6.44 14.17 31.27
C ASN A 398 6.49 12.70 30.79
N LEU A 399 7.22 11.85 31.52
CA LEU A 399 7.41 10.45 31.15
C LEU A 399 6.06 9.71 31.01
N PHE A 400 5.09 10.00 31.88
CA PHE A 400 3.78 9.35 31.86
C PHE A 400 3.00 9.64 30.57
N THR A 401 2.97 10.90 30.11
CA THR A 401 2.30 11.32 28.87
C THR A 401 3.01 10.82 27.63
N MET A 402 4.35 10.73 27.65
CA MET A 402 5.13 10.09 26.60
C MET A 402 4.80 8.59 26.49
N THR A 403 4.81 7.86 27.62
CA THR A 403 4.45 6.44 27.66
C THR A 403 3.02 6.22 27.18
N ARG A 404 2.09 7.10 27.56
CA ARG A 404 0.71 7.06 27.05
C ARG A 404 0.67 7.19 25.54
N ALA A 405 1.37 8.17 24.96
CA ALA A 405 1.44 8.30 23.49
C ALA A 405 2.03 7.03 22.85
N GLY A 406 3.13 6.49 23.38
CA GLY A 406 3.70 5.23 22.89
C GLY A 406 2.71 4.05 22.94
N ASN A 407 1.93 3.95 24.01
CA ASN A 407 0.91 2.90 24.15
C ASN A 407 -0.23 3.04 23.13
N GLU A 408 -0.67 4.27 22.84
CA GLU A 408 -1.70 4.50 21.80
C GLU A 408 -1.18 4.21 20.38
N PHE A 409 0.13 4.28 20.16
CA PHE A 409 0.75 3.95 18.87
C PHE A 409 0.96 2.44 18.64
N LEU A 410 1.02 1.64 19.72
CA LEU A 410 1.29 0.21 19.61
C LEU A 410 0.24 -0.57 18.79
N PRO A 411 -1.08 -0.34 18.92
CA PRO A 411 -2.09 -0.95 18.07
C PRO A 411 -1.85 -0.75 16.57
N PHE A 412 -1.42 0.46 16.18
CA PHE A 412 -1.09 0.77 14.79
C PHE A 412 0.05 -0.12 14.27
N VAL A 413 1.13 -0.27 15.05
CA VAL A 413 2.26 -1.14 14.70
C VAL A 413 1.82 -2.59 14.56
N LEU A 414 1.04 -3.11 15.52
CA LEU A 414 0.56 -4.50 15.49
C LEU A 414 -0.32 -4.77 14.27
N LEU A 415 -1.21 -3.85 13.91
CA LEU A 415 -2.08 -3.98 12.74
C LEU A 415 -1.30 -3.89 11.43
N HIS A 416 -0.25 -3.05 11.37
CA HIS A 416 0.64 -2.99 10.22
C HIS A 416 1.43 -4.29 10.02
N LEU A 417 1.82 -4.99 11.09
CA LEU A 417 2.41 -6.33 10.99
C LEU A 417 1.41 -7.35 10.42
N VAL A 418 0.13 -7.23 10.78
CA VAL A 418 -0.95 -8.07 10.21
C VAL A 418 -1.19 -7.74 8.73
N LEU A 419 -1.19 -6.46 8.35
CA LEU A 419 -1.28 -6.03 6.95
C LEU A 419 -0.08 -6.51 6.14
N LEU A 420 1.14 -6.43 6.68
CA LEU A 420 2.35 -6.98 6.07
C LEU A 420 2.25 -8.50 5.86
N MET A 421 1.71 -9.23 6.83
CA MET A 421 1.43 -10.66 6.64
C MET A 421 0.42 -10.88 5.51
N HIS A 422 -0.60 -10.03 5.39
CA HIS A 422 -1.60 -10.11 4.32
C HIS A 422 -1.06 -9.75 2.94
N SER A 423 -0.02 -8.92 2.85
CA SER A 423 0.66 -8.63 1.58
C SER A 423 1.35 -9.88 1.03
N ALA A 424 1.89 -10.74 1.91
CA ALA A 424 2.53 -12.00 1.54
C ALA A 424 1.54 -13.17 1.40
N VAL A 425 0.52 -13.24 2.27
CA VAL A 425 -0.42 -14.37 2.36
C VAL A 425 -1.81 -13.97 1.88
N VAL A 426 -2.05 -14.15 0.58
CA VAL A 426 -3.31 -13.71 -0.05
C VAL A 426 -4.48 -14.66 0.18
N LYS A 427 -4.21 -15.96 0.30
CA LYS A 427 -5.20 -16.96 0.65
C LYS A 427 -4.96 -17.37 2.09
N THR A 428 -6.01 -17.36 2.91
CA THR A 428 -5.92 -17.90 4.26
C THR A 428 -5.48 -19.37 4.15
N PRO A 429 -4.36 -19.75 4.79
CA PRO A 429 -3.87 -21.12 4.73
C PRO A 429 -4.92 -22.04 5.33
N LYS A 430 -5.13 -23.20 4.70
CA LYS A 430 -6.05 -24.23 5.20
C LYS A 430 -5.38 -25.15 6.22
N THR A 431 -4.06 -25.19 6.21
CA THR A 431 -3.24 -26.01 7.11
C THR A 431 -3.10 -25.35 8.48
N GLN A 432 -3.20 -26.16 9.52
CA GLN A 432 -2.82 -25.75 10.87
C GLN A 432 -1.28 -25.74 10.97
N PRO A 433 -0.67 -24.87 11.80
CA PRO A 433 -1.28 -23.92 12.74
C PRO A 433 -1.66 -22.57 12.12
N PHE A 434 -1.31 -22.33 10.86
CA PHE A 434 -1.44 -21.02 10.23
C PHE A 434 -2.91 -20.58 10.08
N HIS A 435 -3.83 -21.51 9.82
CA HIS A 435 -5.25 -21.20 9.79
C HIS A 435 -5.72 -20.62 11.13
N ALA A 436 -5.43 -21.33 12.23
CA ALA A 436 -5.77 -20.85 13.58
C ALA A 436 -5.13 -19.49 13.87
N LEU A 437 -3.87 -19.29 13.52
CA LEU A 437 -3.18 -18.01 13.70
C LEU A 437 -3.92 -16.84 13.04
N VAL A 438 -4.32 -16.98 11.76
CA VAL A 438 -5.06 -15.92 11.05
C VAL A 438 -6.43 -15.65 11.68
N ILE A 439 -7.13 -16.69 12.15
CA ILE A 439 -8.40 -16.52 12.86
C ILE A 439 -8.19 -15.81 14.21
N SER A 440 -7.17 -16.19 14.97
CA SER A 440 -6.82 -15.54 16.24
C SER A 440 -6.48 -14.06 16.04
N LEU A 441 -5.70 -13.72 15.01
CA LEU A 441 -5.36 -12.32 14.69
C LEU A 441 -6.60 -11.48 14.37
N ARG A 442 -7.61 -12.07 13.70
CA ARG A 442 -8.90 -11.40 13.46
C ARG A 442 -9.67 -11.14 14.76
N CYS A 443 -9.74 -12.11 15.66
CA CYS A 443 -10.38 -11.93 16.96
C CYS A 443 -9.66 -10.85 17.79
N ILE A 444 -8.32 -10.89 17.83
CA ILE A 444 -7.50 -9.88 18.51
C ILE A 444 -7.76 -8.49 17.94
N THR A 445 -7.85 -8.36 16.60
CA THR A 445 -8.16 -7.08 15.95
C THR A 445 -9.49 -6.50 16.42
N VAL A 446 -10.54 -7.33 16.56
CA VAL A 446 -11.85 -6.85 17.04
C VAL A 446 -11.73 -6.33 18.48
N VAL A 447 -10.96 -6.99 19.33
CA VAL A 447 -10.70 -6.50 20.70
C VAL A 447 -9.93 -5.18 20.66
N ILE A 448 -8.87 -5.08 19.85
CA ILE A 448 -8.09 -3.85 19.67
C ILE A 448 -9.00 -2.71 19.16
N MET A 449 -9.91 -2.99 18.23
CA MET A 449 -10.87 -2.02 17.70
C MET A 449 -11.75 -1.44 18.81
N LEU A 450 -12.36 -2.30 19.63
CA LEU A 450 -13.23 -1.86 20.72
C LEU A 450 -12.47 -1.01 21.75
N LEU A 451 -11.23 -1.41 22.08
CA LEU A 451 -10.37 -0.65 22.97
C LEU A 451 -9.97 0.71 22.36
N ALA A 452 -9.57 0.74 21.08
CA ALA A 452 -9.19 1.96 20.39
C ALA A 452 -10.34 2.96 20.28
N ILE A 453 -11.55 2.48 19.97
CA ILE A 453 -12.78 3.31 19.96
C ILE A 453 -13.08 3.83 21.37
N GLY A 454 -12.99 2.98 22.40
CA GLY A 454 -13.21 3.38 23.79
C GLY A 454 -12.24 4.48 24.24
N THR A 455 -10.95 4.32 23.96
CA THR A 455 -9.93 5.34 24.25
C THR A 455 -10.18 6.63 23.47
N PHE A 456 -10.58 6.53 22.20
CA PHE A 456 -10.89 7.70 21.38
C PHE A 456 -12.04 8.51 21.96
N LEU A 457 -13.16 7.85 22.27
CA LEU A 457 -14.32 8.48 22.89
C LEU A 457 -13.97 9.09 24.26
N ALA A 458 -13.21 8.38 25.09
CA ALA A 458 -12.74 8.90 26.37
C ALA A 458 -11.85 10.14 26.21
N GLY A 459 -10.98 10.16 25.20
CA GLY A 459 -10.13 11.31 24.86
C GLY A 459 -10.91 12.53 24.40
N LEU A 460 -12.02 12.32 23.69
CA LEU A 460 -12.95 13.39 23.29
C LEU A 460 -13.74 13.94 24.48
N MET A 461 -14.25 13.06 25.35
CA MET A 461 -15.11 13.45 26.48
C MET A 461 -14.32 14.08 27.64
N HIS A 462 -13.07 13.66 27.83
CA HIS A 462 -12.21 14.12 28.92
C HIS A 462 -10.90 14.68 28.37
N PRO A 463 -10.95 15.83 27.66
CA PRO A 463 -9.75 16.46 27.18
C PRO A 463 -8.85 16.83 28.37
N PRO A 464 -7.52 16.72 28.22
CA PRO A 464 -6.60 17.03 29.31
C PRO A 464 -6.82 18.48 29.77
N PRO A 465 -6.74 18.74 31.08
CA PRO A 465 -6.88 20.09 31.59
C PRO A 465 -5.81 20.99 30.95
N PRO A 466 -6.08 22.29 30.77
CA PRO A 466 -5.05 23.22 30.35
C PRO A 466 -3.86 23.11 31.32
N PRO A 467 -2.61 23.19 30.83
CA PRO A 467 -1.46 23.27 31.70
C PRO A 467 -1.75 24.39 32.69
N LEU A 468 -1.42 24.15 33.96
CA LEU A 468 -1.38 25.20 34.96
C LEU A 468 -0.30 26.17 34.48
N LEU A 469 -0.66 27.08 33.57
CA LEU A 469 0.11 28.27 33.27
C LEU A 469 0.42 28.84 34.64
N GLU A 470 1.70 28.81 35.00
CA GLU A 470 2.18 29.26 36.29
C GLU A 470 1.55 30.63 36.54
N ARG A 471 0.51 30.67 37.37
CA ARG A 471 -0.06 31.91 37.91
C ARG A 471 0.99 32.74 38.67
N HIS A 472 2.23 32.24 38.78
CA HIS A 472 3.38 32.89 39.35
C HIS A 472 4.01 33.96 38.44
N SER A 473 3.84 33.95 37.11
CA SER A 473 4.43 35.01 36.27
C SER A 473 3.64 36.33 36.30
N LEU A 474 2.35 36.30 36.67
CA LEU A 474 1.52 37.50 36.83
C LEU A 474 1.69 38.20 38.19
N ARG A 475 2.47 37.65 39.14
CA ARG A 475 2.74 38.32 40.44
C ARG A 475 4.03 39.15 40.49
N TRP A 476 4.88 39.11 39.47
CA TRP A 476 6.15 39.85 39.46
C TRP A 476 6.10 41.23 38.76
N HIS A 477 4.92 41.72 38.34
CA HIS A 477 4.77 43.04 37.70
C HIS A 477 4.02 44.10 38.51
N PHE A 478 3.72 43.87 39.79
CA PHE A 478 3.15 44.89 40.69
C PHE A 478 4.08 45.22 41.86
N ARG A 479 5.22 45.87 41.59
CA ARG A 479 5.93 46.73 42.56
C ARG A 479 7.07 47.57 41.97
N ALA A 480 6.92 48.11 40.76
CA ALA A 480 7.71 49.29 40.39
C ALA A 480 7.00 50.52 40.98
N ARG A 481 7.44 50.97 42.16
CA ARG A 481 7.07 52.29 42.67
C ARG A 481 7.71 53.34 41.75
N PRO A 482 6.99 54.37 41.29
CA PRO A 482 7.63 55.49 40.62
C PRO A 482 8.56 56.19 41.61
N LEU A 483 9.85 56.29 41.27
CA LEU A 483 10.77 57.20 41.93
C LEU A 483 10.36 58.61 41.50
N ILE A 484 9.89 59.41 42.44
CA ILE A 484 9.75 60.86 42.28
C ILE A 484 11.17 61.42 42.39
N ILE A 485 11.65 62.08 41.34
CA ILE A 485 12.79 63.02 41.38
C ILE A 485 12.23 64.41 41.16
#